data_AF-A0A7Y9XH91-F1
#
_entry.id   AF-A0A7Y9XH91-F1
#
_cell.length_a   1.000
_cell.length_b   1.000
_cell.length_c   1.000
_cell.angle_alpha   90.00
_cell.angle_beta   90.00
_cell.angle_gamma   90.00
#
_symmetry.space_group_name_H-M   'P 1'
#
loop_
_entity.id
_entity.type
_entity.pdbx_description
1 polymer ?
#
loop_
_entity_poly.entity_id
_entity_poly.type
_entity_poly.pdbx_seq_one_letter_code
_entity_poly.pdbx_strand_id
1 'polypeptide(L)'
;MKYHAPVRELLAQCVRGLDQPFTSDPVLAWFARHYPDISPQTVRTQLRNATEPAGGTGPLLVRTARGTYRLAGPDANRRHARTLPEEPARPEETPHTDVVLVGCVKTKDTAARPARDLYQSPLFHRRRAYAERTGRPWYVVSARWGLVEPHEEIAPYDLHLGELPVSFRRTWADFVTAQLARHGELAGLRVEIHAGADYADVLRPALEERGAMVRTPVRAESLGQVLVWYDRHAAGPQSAPPPQAPAPGGPRSGLPTARQAAAVLSDRSAALTPAELRAGDRASLSAPGLYSWWVDASGARDLSSGLAARIEEGMVYAGQAGATRWPSGGRSRSTLHGRLVGMHLGGRAEFSTFRLSLAAVLAASLGVRPGTEDALSAWMEEHLRVVPVPVTDADALGALEQEVLALLDPPLNLSHMRGTMIRAQLTRLRSAWKQ
;
A
#
# COMPACT_ATOMS: atom_id res chain seq x y z
N MET A 1 -5.09 -18.73 22.32
CA MET A 1 -5.36 -19.99 21.57
C MET A 1 -5.73 -21.08 22.58
N LYS A 2 -6.69 -21.96 22.26
CA LYS A 2 -7.33 -22.92 23.20
C LYS A 2 -6.65 -24.31 23.29
N TYR A 3 -5.54 -24.55 22.58
CA TYR A 3 -4.80 -25.83 22.61
C TYR A 3 -3.29 -25.60 22.72
N HIS A 4 -2.58 -26.49 23.43
CA HIS A 4 -1.15 -26.38 23.76
C HIS A 4 -0.18 -26.59 22.59
N ALA A 5 -0.66 -27.00 21.40
CA ALA A 5 0.17 -27.20 20.21
C ALA A 5 -0.58 -26.85 18.90
N PRO A 6 0.12 -26.36 17.85
CA PRO A 6 -0.45 -26.15 16.52
C PRO A 6 -0.95 -27.46 15.88
N VAL A 7 -2.05 -27.39 15.11
CA VAL A 7 -2.67 -28.56 14.44
C VAL A 7 -1.70 -29.33 13.52
N ARG A 8 -0.68 -28.66 12.97
CA ARG A 8 0.38 -29.28 12.15
C ARG A 8 1.26 -30.25 12.97
N GLU A 9 1.54 -29.93 14.24
CA GLU A 9 2.33 -30.79 15.13
C GLU A 9 1.53 -32.01 15.58
N LEU A 10 0.24 -31.82 15.88
CA LEU A 10 -0.69 -32.92 16.17
C LEU A 10 -0.85 -33.87 14.97
N LEU A 11 -0.87 -33.31 13.76
CA LEU A 11 -0.90 -34.11 12.53
C LEU A 11 0.38 -34.94 12.37
N ALA A 12 1.56 -34.35 12.65
CA ALA A 12 2.84 -35.06 12.60
C ALA A 12 2.93 -36.21 13.64
N GLN A 13 2.34 -36.02 14.83
CA GLN A 13 2.24 -37.08 15.84
C GLN A 13 1.31 -38.22 15.38
N CYS A 14 0.13 -37.88 14.84
CA CYS A 14 -0.84 -38.84 14.36
C CYS A 14 -0.27 -39.76 13.27
N VAL A 15 0.38 -39.19 12.24
CA VAL A 15 0.83 -39.96 11.06
C VAL A 15 2.05 -40.84 11.31
N ARG A 16 2.80 -40.64 12.40
CA ARG A 16 3.92 -41.50 12.79
C ARG A 16 3.48 -42.85 13.36
N GLY A 17 2.26 -42.93 13.90
CA GLY A 17 1.69 -44.16 14.44
C GLY A 17 0.79 -44.93 13.47
N LEU A 18 0.70 -44.50 12.21
CA LEU A 18 -0.10 -45.16 11.17
C LEU A 18 0.78 -46.06 10.30
N ASP A 19 0.26 -47.24 9.96
CA ASP A 19 0.86 -48.12 8.95
C ASP A 19 0.90 -47.42 7.58
N GLN A 20 2.03 -47.49 6.89
CA GLN A 20 2.25 -46.74 5.65
C GLN A 20 2.20 -47.66 4.42
N PRO A 21 1.58 -47.21 3.31
CA PRO A 21 0.90 -45.92 3.13
C PRO A 21 -0.52 -45.88 3.73
N PHE A 22 -0.98 -44.71 4.19
CA PHE A 22 -2.30 -44.54 4.82
C PHE A 22 -3.23 -43.61 4.02
N THR A 23 -4.54 -43.77 4.19
CA THR A 23 -5.56 -42.86 3.64
C THR A 23 -5.92 -41.74 4.62
N SER A 24 -6.77 -40.78 4.23
CA SER A 24 -7.20 -39.72 5.16
C SER A 24 -8.08 -40.21 6.31
N ASP A 25 -8.70 -41.38 6.19
CA ASP A 25 -9.76 -41.81 7.11
C ASP A 25 -9.24 -42.19 8.50
N PRO A 26 -8.11 -42.92 8.65
CA PRO A 26 -7.48 -43.15 9.95
C PRO A 26 -7.05 -41.86 10.66
N VAL A 27 -6.60 -40.86 9.89
CA VAL A 27 -6.20 -39.54 10.42
C VAL A 27 -7.43 -38.79 10.94
N LEU A 28 -8.52 -38.79 10.18
CA LEU A 28 -9.77 -38.15 10.59
C LEU A 28 -10.39 -38.83 11.81
N ALA A 29 -10.36 -40.16 11.88
CA ALA A 29 -10.84 -40.91 13.02
C ALA A 29 -10.01 -40.64 14.29
N TRP A 30 -8.68 -40.51 14.17
CA TRP A 30 -7.81 -40.17 15.29
C TRP A 30 -8.08 -38.76 15.83
N PHE A 31 -8.24 -37.77 14.95
CA PHE A 31 -8.60 -36.39 15.34
C PHE A 31 -10.00 -36.31 15.94
N ALA A 32 -10.99 -37.02 15.40
CA ALA A 32 -12.33 -37.05 15.97
C ALA A 32 -12.36 -37.64 17.40
N ARG A 33 -11.45 -38.58 17.71
CA ARG A 33 -11.36 -39.23 19.02
C ARG A 33 -10.61 -38.39 20.07
N HIS A 34 -9.53 -37.72 19.67
CA HIS A 34 -8.64 -37.01 20.61
C HIS A 34 -8.84 -35.49 20.63
N TYR A 35 -9.40 -34.93 19.55
CA TYR A 35 -9.60 -33.49 19.35
C TYR A 35 -10.93 -33.20 18.63
N PRO A 36 -12.09 -33.55 19.22
CA PRO A 36 -13.40 -33.50 18.55
C PRO A 36 -13.82 -32.10 18.06
N ASP A 37 -13.27 -31.04 18.68
CA ASP A 37 -13.53 -29.64 18.30
C ASP A 37 -12.77 -29.20 17.02
N ILE A 38 -11.83 -30.00 16.51
CA ILE A 38 -11.11 -29.70 15.27
C ILE A 38 -11.92 -30.25 14.10
N SER A 39 -12.40 -29.35 13.24
CA SER A 39 -13.24 -29.76 12.10
C SER A 39 -12.51 -30.71 11.14
N PRO A 40 -13.21 -31.73 10.58
CA PRO A 40 -12.64 -32.63 9.57
C PRO A 40 -12.06 -31.89 8.35
N GLN A 41 -12.60 -30.72 8.01
CA GLN A 41 -12.13 -29.88 6.91
C GLN A 41 -10.78 -29.21 7.22
N THR A 42 -10.55 -28.83 8.48
CA THR A 42 -9.25 -28.33 8.97
C THR A 42 -8.19 -29.41 8.89
N VAL A 43 -8.51 -30.65 9.29
CA VAL A 43 -7.58 -31.80 9.22
C VAL A 43 -7.22 -32.14 7.77
N ARG A 44 -8.21 -32.18 6.86
CA ARG A 44 -7.97 -32.40 5.41
C ARG A 44 -7.12 -31.29 4.78
N THR A 45 -7.31 -30.05 5.21
CA THR A 45 -6.50 -28.91 4.76
C THR A 45 -5.05 -29.06 5.22
N GLN A 46 -4.81 -29.46 6.46
CA GLN A 46 -3.45 -29.67 6.97
C GLN A 46 -2.77 -30.90 6.35
N LEU A 47 -3.52 -31.97 6.03
CA LEU A 47 -3.00 -33.11 5.25
C LEU A 47 -2.49 -32.67 3.87
N ARG A 48 -3.23 -31.79 3.19
CA ARG A 48 -2.82 -31.23 1.88
C ARG A 48 -1.63 -30.28 2.01
N ASN A 49 -1.57 -29.49 3.07
CA ASN A 49 -0.44 -28.58 3.31
C ASN A 49 0.83 -29.34 3.75
N ALA A 50 0.67 -30.53 4.34
CA ALA A 50 1.79 -31.40 4.72
C ALA A 50 2.46 -32.08 3.51
N THR A 51 1.77 -32.16 2.37
CA THR A 51 2.35 -32.64 1.09
C THR A 51 3.12 -31.57 0.31
N GLU A 52 2.80 -30.29 0.51
CA GLU A 52 3.43 -29.15 -0.17
C GLU A 52 3.51 -27.95 0.80
N PRO A 53 4.49 -27.94 1.72
CA PRO A 53 4.60 -26.88 2.72
C PRO A 53 5.03 -25.56 2.08
N ALA A 54 4.32 -24.48 2.44
CA ALA A 54 4.76 -23.12 2.13
C ALA A 54 5.96 -22.75 3.00
N GLY A 55 7.11 -22.49 2.38
CA GLY A 55 8.33 -22.01 3.04
C GLY A 55 9.29 -23.11 3.49
N GLY A 56 10.25 -23.43 2.62
CA GLY A 56 11.60 -23.96 2.89
C GLY A 56 11.81 -25.26 3.67
N THR A 57 10.83 -25.74 4.44
CA THR A 57 10.88 -27.03 5.14
C THR A 57 10.35 -28.09 4.20
N GLY A 58 11.09 -29.16 3.95
CA GLY A 58 10.68 -30.23 3.02
C GLY A 58 9.31 -30.83 3.38
N PRO A 59 8.61 -31.45 2.41
CA PRO A 59 7.27 -31.99 2.63
C PRO A 59 7.29 -33.05 3.75
N LEU A 60 6.32 -32.97 4.66
CA LEU A 60 6.17 -33.97 5.73
C LEU A 60 5.61 -35.29 5.18
N LEU A 61 4.75 -35.18 4.17
CA LEU A 61 4.08 -36.31 3.52
C LEU A 61 4.34 -36.28 2.01
N VAL A 62 4.42 -37.45 1.39
CA VAL A 62 4.39 -37.63 -0.06
C VAL A 62 3.10 -38.34 -0.42
N ARG A 63 2.39 -37.80 -1.41
CA ARG A 63 1.17 -38.42 -1.93
C ARG A 63 1.53 -39.50 -2.93
N THR A 64 1.25 -40.75 -2.60
CA THR A 64 1.60 -41.91 -3.46
C THR A 64 0.50 -42.24 -4.46
N ALA A 65 -0.75 -41.93 -4.13
CA ALA A 65 -1.91 -42.08 -5.01
C ALA A 65 -3.06 -41.16 -4.58
N ARG A 66 -4.19 -41.20 -5.31
CA ARG A 66 -5.36 -40.37 -4.98
C ARG A 66 -5.96 -40.74 -3.63
N GLY A 67 -5.64 -39.95 -2.62
CA GLY A 67 -6.15 -40.09 -1.25
C GLY A 67 -5.21 -40.86 -0.32
N THR A 68 -4.02 -41.22 -0.80
CA THR A 68 -3.07 -42.09 -0.11
C THR A 68 -1.73 -41.39 0.09
N TYR A 69 -1.20 -41.46 1.31
CA TYR A 69 -0.05 -40.68 1.78
C TYR A 69 0.99 -41.58 2.48
N ARG A 70 2.26 -41.15 2.43
CA ARG A 70 3.40 -41.76 3.15
C ARG A 70 4.29 -40.63 3.70
N LEU A 71 5.10 -40.88 4.73
CA LEU A 71 6.12 -39.91 5.17
C LEU A 71 7.17 -39.69 4.07
N ALA A 72 7.65 -38.45 3.93
CA ALA A 72 8.78 -38.14 3.04
C ALA A 72 10.09 -38.67 3.63
N GLY A 73 10.88 -39.39 2.83
CA GLY A 73 12.20 -39.90 3.22
C GLY A 73 13.32 -38.85 3.06
N PRO A 74 14.50 -39.08 3.65
CA PRO A 74 15.60 -38.09 3.69
C PRO A 74 16.28 -37.75 2.34
N ASP A 75 15.95 -38.41 1.22
CA ASP A 75 16.72 -38.33 -0.04
C ASP A 75 16.19 -37.38 -1.14
N ALA A 76 15.20 -36.52 -0.86
CA ALA A 76 14.56 -35.69 -1.90
C ALA A 76 15.42 -34.50 -2.44
N ASN A 77 16.66 -34.30 -1.97
CA ASN A 77 17.41 -33.05 -2.20
C ASN A 77 18.60 -33.14 -3.19
N ARG A 78 18.71 -34.18 -4.04
CA ARG A 78 19.98 -34.48 -4.75
C ARG A 78 19.97 -34.62 -6.27
N ARG A 79 18.92 -34.24 -7.01
CA ARG A 79 18.86 -34.47 -8.47
C ARG A 79 18.73 -33.22 -9.33
N HIS A 80 19.62 -32.23 -9.18
CA HIS A 80 19.82 -31.16 -10.18
C HIS A 80 21.30 -30.80 -10.27
N ALA A 81 22.11 -31.72 -10.79
CA ALA A 81 23.46 -31.40 -11.28
C ALA A 81 23.73 -32.29 -12.49
N ARG A 82 23.60 -31.72 -13.70
CA ARG A 82 24.25 -32.26 -14.89
C ARG A 82 24.53 -31.13 -15.88
N THR A 83 25.82 -30.92 -16.08
CA THR A 83 26.49 -29.87 -16.86
C THR A 83 26.49 -30.21 -18.36
N LEU A 84 26.37 -29.19 -19.21
CA LEU A 84 26.77 -29.18 -20.63
C LEU A 84 27.53 -27.88 -20.94
N PRO A 85 28.39 -27.85 -21.99
CA PRO A 85 29.65 -27.11 -21.99
C PRO A 85 29.55 -25.64 -22.42
N GLU A 86 30.50 -24.84 -21.94
CA GLU A 86 30.70 -23.42 -22.19
C GLU A 86 31.05 -23.11 -23.66
N GLU A 87 30.29 -22.19 -24.26
CA GLU A 87 30.68 -21.39 -25.43
C GLU A 87 30.73 -19.90 -25.04
N PRO A 88 31.59 -19.09 -25.69
CA PRO A 88 32.19 -17.92 -25.09
C PRO A 88 31.22 -16.75 -24.91
N ALA A 89 31.42 -16.04 -23.80
CA ALA A 89 30.65 -14.89 -23.33
C ALA A 89 30.41 -13.85 -24.44
N ARG A 90 29.14 -13.71 -24.83
CA ARG A 90 28.62 -12.49 -25.46
C ARG A 90 28.30 -11.48 -24.35
N PRO A 91 28.49 -10.17 -24.58
CA PRO A 91 28.25 -9.14 -23.58
C PRO A 91 26.80 -9.21 -23.09
N GLU A 92 26.61 -9.12 -21.78
CA GLU A 92 25.34 -9.27 -21.09
C GLU A 92 24.23 -8.38 -21.70
N GLU A 93 23.38 -8.98 -22.52
CA GLU A 93 22.13 -8.36 -22.95
C GLU A 93 21.15 -8.40 -21.77
N THR A 94 20.61 -7.23 -21.42
CA THR A 94 19.52 -7.04 -20.46
C THR A 94 18.44 -8.12 -20.62
N PRO A 95 17.89 -8.71 -19.53
CA PRO A 95 16.94 -9.80 -19.63
C PRO A 95 15.72 -9.37 -20.46
N HIS A 96 15.57 -9.97 -21.64
CA HIS A 96 14.51 -9.68 -22.61
C HIS A 96 13.17 -10.20 -22.09
N THR A 97 12.14 -9.36 -22.12
CA THR A 97 10.75 -9.71 -21.77
C THR A 97 9.94 -9.82 -23.05
N ASP A 98 9.07 -10.83 -23.15
CA ASP A 98 8.31 -11.11 -24.38
C ASP A 98 6.89 -10.55 -24.30
N VAL A 99 6.24 -10.63 -23.13
CA VAL A 99 4.89 -10.10 -22.90
C VAL A 99 4.78 -9.45 -21.52
N VAL A 100 4.04 -8.33 -21.45
CA VAL A 100 3.78 -7.60 -20.20
C VAL A 100 2.29 -7.68 -19.82
N LEU A 101 1.99 -8.14 -18.61
CA LEU A 101 0.64 -8.23 -18.05
C LEU A 101 0.43 -7.13 -17.01
N VAL A 102 -0.52 -6.22 -17.25
CA VAL A 102 -0.83 -5.09 -16.37
C VAL A 102 -2.13 -5.36 -15.61
N GLY A 103 -2.07 -5.44 -14.29
CA GLY A 103 -3.26 -5.65 -13.47
C GLY A 103 -4.21 -4.44 -13.48
N CYS A 104 -5.51 -4.70 -13.61
CA CYS A 104 -6.56 -3.69 -13.46
C CYS A 104 -6.55 -3.04 -12.07
N VAL A 105 -7.23 -1.91 -11.95
CA VAL A 105 -7.36 -1.16 -10.69
C VAL A 105 -8.82 -0.80 -10.41
N LYS A 106 -9.10 -0.43 -9.16
CA LYS A 106 -10.45 -0.07 -8.72
C LYS A 106 -11.00 1.10 -9.53
N THR A 107 -10.21 2.16 -9.67
CA THR A 107 -10.57 3.39 -10.37
C THR A 107 -10.70 3.17 -11.87
N LYS A 108 -11.89 3.42 -12.42
CA LYS A 108 -12.22 3.33 -13.84
C LYS A 108 -12.99 4.58 -14.29
N ASP A 109 -13.00 4.86 -15.58
CA ASP A 109 -13.93 5.82 -16.19
C ASP A 109 -15.39 5.36 -15.95
N THR A 110 -16.34 6.30 -16.05
CA THR A 110 -17.77 6.02 -15.91
C THR A 110 -18.42 5.51 -17.20
N ALA A 111 -17.75 5.63 -18.34
CA ALA A 111 -18.19 5.12 -19.63
C ALA A 111 -17.27 4.01 -20.17
N ALA A 112 -17.77 3.24 -21.13
CA ALA A 112 -16.97 2.27 -21.86
C ALA A 112 -15.83 2.99 -22.62
N ARG A 113 -14.63 2.42 -22.54
CA ARG A 113 -13.41 2.95 -23.16
C ARG A 113 -12.45 1.82 -23.51
N PRO A 114 -11.47 2.05 -24.41
CA PRO A 114 -10.33 1.16 -24.58
C PRO A 114 -9.71 0.79 -23.23
N ALA A 115 -9.34 -0.47 -23.01
CA ALA A 115 -8.86 -0.95 -21.72
C ALA A 115 -7.66 -0.14 -21.18
N ARG A 116 -6.78 0.34 -22.05
CA ARG A 116 -5.65 1.22 -21.69
C ARG A 116 -6.08 2.59 -21.15
N ASP A 117 -7.27 3.03 -21.51
CA ASP A 117 -7.87 4.34 -21.19
C ASP A 117 -9.04 4.20 -20.19
N LEU A 118 -9.49 2.98 -19.88
CA LEU A 118 -10.56 2.77 -18.90
C LEU A 118 -10.06 3.00 -17.46
N TYR A 119 -8.86 2.53 -17.12
CA TYR A 119 -8.37 2.55 -15.75
C TYR A 119 -7.57 3.83 -15.44
N GLN A 120 -7.98 4.55 -14.40
CA GLN A 120 -7.58 5.95 -14.16
C GLN A 120 -6.74 6.15 -12.89
N SER A 121 -6.05 5.10 -12.41
CA SER A 121 -5.19 5.22 -11.22
C SER A 121 -3.74 5.56 -11.58
N PRO A 122 -3.01 6.33 -10.74
CA PRO A 122 -1.58 6.60 -10.94
C PRO A 122 -0.72 5.35 -11.08
N LEU A 123 -1.09 4.27 -10.38
CA LEU A 123 -0.42 2.97 -10.50
C LEU A 123 -0.62 2.36 -11.88
N PHE A 124 -1.85 2.40 -12.41
CA PHE A 124 -2.16 1.88 -13.72
C PHE A 124 -1.47 2.69 -14.83
N HIS A 125 -1.47 4.02 -14.74
CA HIS A 125 -0.77 4.86 -15.71
C HIS A 125 0.73 4.56 -15.77
N ARG A 126 1.40 4.37 -14.63
CA ARG A 126 2.82 3.98 -14.59
C ARG A 126 3.07 2.57 -15.12
N ARG A 127 2.21 1.62 -14.78
CA ARG A 127 2.24 0.25 -15.32
C ARG A 127 2.11 0.25 -16.84
N ARG A 128 1.13 0.99 -17.35
CA ARG A 128 0.88 1.20 -18.78
C ARG A 128 2.10 1.85 -19.45
N ALA A 129 2.59 2.97 -18.92
CA ALA A 129 3.74 3.67 -19.49
C ALA A 129 5.00 2.81 -19.51
N TYR A 130 5.22 2.00 -18.47
CA TYR A 130 6.29 0.99 -18.48
C TYR A 130 6.07 -0.04 -19.59
N ALA A 131 4.89 -0.65 -19.66
CA ALA A 131 4.56 -1.67 -20.64
C ALA A 131 4.70 -1.15 -22.08
N GLU A 132 4.14 0.02 -22.40
CA GLU A 132 4.23 0.66 -23.72
C GLU A 132 5.67 0.91 -24.14
N ARG A 133 6.54 1.32 -23.20
CA ARG A 133 7.95 1.61 -23.48
C ARG A 133 8.81 0.36 -23.71
N THR A 134 8.38 -0.81 -23.22
CA THR A 134 9.10 -2.06 -23.53
C THR A 134 9.05 -2.41 -25.02
N GLY A 135 8.11 -1.83 -25.78
CA GLY A 135 7.86 -2.18 -27.18
C GLY A 135 7.32 -3.60 -27.37
N ARG A 136 6.92 -4.26 -26.29
CA ARG A 136 6.38 -5.63 -26.30
C ARG A 136 4.86 -5.63 -26.29
N PRO A 137 4.24 -6.72 -26.78
CA PRO A 137 2.82 -6.96 -26.54
C PRO A 137 2.51 -6.86 -25.05
N TRP A 138 1.44 -6.13 -24.72
CA TRP A 138 0.98 -6.01 -23.35
C TRP A 138 -0.53 -6.09 -23.28
N TYR A 139 -1.03 -6.60 -22.16
CA TYR A 139 -2.45 -6.84 -21.95
C TYR A 139 -2.87 -6.37 -20.56
N VAL A 140 -4.13 -5.99 -20.42
CA VAL A 140 -4.71 -5.75 -19.11
C VAL A 140 -5.29 -7.04 -18.56
N VAL A 141 -4.93 -7.38 -17.33
CA VAL A 141 -5.53 -8.49 -16.60
C VAL A 141 -6.64 -7.97 -15.68
N SER A 142 -7.87 -8.31 -16.02
CA SER A 142 -9.13 -7.83 -15.45
C SER A 142 -9.81 -8.93 -14.63
N ALA A 143 -10.34 -8.56 -13.46
CA ALA A 143 -11.11 -9.49 -12.63
C ALA A 143 -12.36 -10.03 -13.36
N ARG A 144 -13.01 -9.16 -14.16
CA ARG A 144 -14.26 -9.46 -14.87
C ARG A 144 -14.03 -10.03 -16.26
N TRP A 145 -13.12 -9.43 -16.99
CA TRP A 145 -12.95 -9.64 -18.43
C TRP A 145 -11.80 -10.61 -18.76
N GLY A 146 -10.99 -11.00 -17.77
CA GLY A 146 -9.82 -11.84 -17.99
C GLY A 146 -8.68 -11.07 -18.63
N LEU A 147 -8.09 -11.60 -19.70
CA LEU A 147 -7.08 -10.92 -20.52
C LEU A 147 -7.76 -10.01 -21.55
N VAL A 148 -7.37 -8.74 -21.58
CA VAL A 148 -7.98 -7.70 -22.43
C VAL A 148 -6.90 -6.98 -23.21
N GLU A 149 -7.11 -6.75 -24.51
CA GLU A 149 -6.18 -5.97 -25.32
C GLU A 149 -6.24 -4.47 -24.97
N PRO A 150 -5.12 -3.73 -25.08
CA PRO A 150 -5.09 -2.30 -24.73
C PRO A 150 -6.15 -1.45 -25.44
N HIS A 151 -6.48 -1.81 -26.67
CA HIS A 151 -7.42 -1.07 -27.54
C HIS A 151 -8.86 -1.59 -27.45
N GLU A 152 -9.08 -2.74 -26.81
CA GLU A 152 -10.40 -3.35 -26.68
C GLU A 152 -11.29 -2.47 -25.79
N GLU A 153 -12.47 -2.11 -26.30
CA GLU A 153 -13.42 -1.30 -25.56
C GLU A 153 -14.17 -2.14 -24.53
N ILE A 154 -14.04 -1.78 -23.26
CA ILE A 154 -14.68 -2.46 -22.15
C ILE A 154 -15.44 -1.50 -21.25
N ALA A 155 -16.59 -1.95 -20.76
CA ALA A 155 -17.42 -1.19 -19.81
C ALA A 155 -16.83 -1.22 -18.38
N PRO A 156 -17.06 -0.16 -17.57
CA PRO A 156 -16.67 -0.16 -16.17
C PRO A 156 -17.40 -1.24 -15.38
N TYR A 157 -16.75 -1.72 -14.32
CA TYR A 157 -17.24 -2.78 -13.46
C TYR A 157 -16.68 -2.65 -12.04
N ASP A 158 -17.39 -3.21 -11.06
CA ASP A 158 -16.94 -3.32 -9.68
C ASP A 158 -16.82 -4.80 -9.29
N LEU A 159 -15.61 -5.34 -9.44
CA LEU A 159 -15.29 -6.73 -9.10
C LEU A 159 -13.83 -6.78 -8.66
N HIS A 160 -13.58 -7.31 -7.47
CA HIS A 160 -12.24 -7.51 -6.94
C HIS A 160 -11.92 -9.01 -6.86
N LEU A 161 -10.84 -9.44 -7.53
CA LEU A 161 -10.49 -10.85 -7.64
C LEU A 161 -10.22 -11.51 -6.26
N GLY A 162 -9.62 -10.77 -5.33
CA GLY A 162 -9.27 -11.27 -3.98
C GLY A 162 -10.48 -11.68 -3.12
N GLU A 163 -11.65 -11.10 -3.40
CA GLU A 163 -12.92 -11.41 -2.71
C GLU A 163 -13.60 -12.69 -3.25
N LEU A 164 -13.11 -13.23 -4.37
CA LEU A 164 -13.70 -14.40 -5.00
C LEU A 164 -13.17 -15.72 -4.40
N PRO A 165 -14.01 -16.77 -4.35
CA PRO A 165 -13.61 -18.08 -3.85
C PRO A 165 -12.34 -18.61 -4.53
N VAL A 166 -11.52 -19.36 -3.80
CA VAL A 166 -10.24 -19.90 -4.31
C VAL A 166 -10.44 -20.74 -5.58
N SER A 167 -11.55 -21.51 -5.67
CA SER A 167 -11.90 -22.27 -6.86
C SER A 167 -12.17 -21.36 -8.08
N PHE A 168 -12.92 -20.27 -7.88
CA PHE A 168 -13.20 -19.30 -8.94
C PHE A 168 -11.91 -18.62 -9.41
N ARG A 169 -11.03 -18.23 -8.49
CA ARG A 169 -9.72 -17.64 -8.82
C ARG A 169 -8.85 -18.58 -9.67
N ARG A 170 -8.83 -19.88 -9.35
CA ARG A 170 -8.13 -20.89 -10.18
C ARG A 170 -8.71 -20.98 -11.58
N THR A 171 -10.03 -21.12 -11.71
CA THR A 171 -10.70 -21.15 -13.02
C THR A 171 -10.49 -19.85 -13.81
N TRP A 172 -10.47 -18.71 -13.14
CA TRP A 172 -10.14 -17.42 -13.77
C TRP A 172 -8.69 -17.39 -14.28
N ALA A 173 -7.72 -17.95 -13.55
CA ALA A 173 -6.33 -18.02 -14.00
C ALA A 173 -6.14 -18.98 -15.18
N ASP A 174 -6.84 -20.12 -15.19
CA ASP A 174 -6.89 -21.04 -16.34
C ASP A 174 -7.47 -20.35 -17.58
N PHE A 175 -8.54 -19.57 -17.38
CA PHE A 175 -9.18 -18.79 -18.44
C PHE A 175 -8.25 -17.72 -19.02
N VAL A 176 -7.59 -16.91 -18.18
CA VAL A 176 -6.61 -15.90 -18.61
C VAL A 176 -5.42 -16.55 -19.34
N THR A 177 -4.92 -17.68 -18.82
CA THR A 177 -3.83 -18.45 -19.44
C THR A 177 -4.23 -18.98 -20.81
N ALA A 178 -5.46 -19.48 -20.95
CA ALA A 178 -6.00 -19.93 -22.22
C ALA A 178 -6.19 -18.78 -23.21
N GLN A 179 -6.62 -17.59 -22.76
CA GLN A 179 -6.68 -16.39 -23.60
C GLN A 179 -5.29 -15.99 -24.09
N LEU A 180 -4.28 -15.99 -23.22
CA LEU A 180 -2.91 -15.65 -23.61
C LEU A 180 -2.34 -16.65 -24.63
N ALA A 181 -2.62 -17.95 -24.46
CA ALA A 181 -2.20 -18.99 -25.40
C ALA A 181 -2.77 -18.84 -26.81
N ARG A 182 -3.85 -18.05 -27.00
CA ARG A 182 -4.39 -17.74 -28.34
C ARG A 182 -3.51 -16.76 -29.10
N HIS A 183 -2.64 -16.03 -28.42
CA HIS A 183 -1.70 -15.09 -29.02
C HIS A 183 -0.32 -15.70 -29.30
N GLY A 184 -0.07 -16.94 -28.88
CA GLY A 184 1.19 -17.65 -29.15
C GLY A 184 1.45 -18.81 -28.19
N GLU A 185 2.53 -19.55 -28.47
CA GLU A 185 3.00 -20.63 -27.60
C GLU A 185 3.51 -20.08 -26.26
N LEU A 186 3.06 -20.68 -25.15
CA LEU A 186 3.46 -20.26 -23.80
C LEU A 186 4.78 -20.88 -23.34
N ALA A 187 5.18 -22.01 -23.92
CA ALA A 187 6.42 -22.69 -23.55
C ALA A 187 7.64 -21.80 -23.88
N GLY A 188 8.43 -21.50 -22.86
CA GLY A 188 9.60 -20.61 -22.98
C GLY A 188 9.28 -19.11 -23.03
N LEU A 189 8.00 -18.71 -23.06
CA LEU A 189 7.57 -17.32 -23.12
C LEU A 189 7.88 -16.59 -21.81
N ARG A 190 8.58 -15.45 -21.87
CA ARG A 190 8.90 -14.64 -20.68
C ARG A 190 7.79 -13.61 -20.42
N VAL A 191 7.03 -13.85 -19.36
CA VAL A 191 5.87 -13.04 -18.99
C VAL A 191 6.19 -12.19 -17.76
N GLU A 192 6.12 -10.86 -17.89
CA GLU A 192 6.21 -9.93 -16.76
C GLU A 192 4.83 -9.58 -16.23
N ILE A 193 4.57 -9.85 -14.95
CA ILE A 193 3.32 -9.49 -14.28
C ILE A 193 3.53 -8.23 -13.44
N HIS A 194 2.82 -7.18 -13.82
CA HIS A 194 2.67 -5.92 -13.10
C HIS A 194 1.26 -5.81 -12.53
N ALA A 195 0.95 -6.66 -11.55
CA ALA A 195 -0.33 -6.71 -10.86
C ALA A 195 -0.12 -6.86 -9.34
N GLY A 196 -1.18 -6.68 -8.55
CA GLY A 196 -1.15 -6.98 -7.12
C GLY A 196 -1.05 -8.48 -6.85
N ALA A 197 -0.71 -8.85 -5.60
CA ALA A 197 -0.55 -10.24 -5.17
C ALA A 197 -1.79 -11.12 -5.51
N ASP A 198 -3.00 -10.59 -5.32
CA ASP A 198 -4.25 -11.30 -5.64
C ASP A 198 -4.35 -11.82 -7.07
N TYR A 199 -3.67 -11.16 -8.01
CA TYR A 199 -3.60 -11.55 -9.42
C TYR A 199 -2.33 -12.36 -9.71
N ALA A 200 -1.18 -11.87 -9.24
CA ALA A 200 0.11 -12.49 -9.54
C ALA A 200 0.25 -13.90 -8.93
N ASP A 201 -0.21 -14.09 -7.70
CA ASP A 201 -0.07 -15.36 -6.97
C ASP A 201 -0.92 -16.48 -7.60
N VAL A 202 -2.01 -16.13 -8.28
CA VAL A 202 -2.92 -17.08 -8.93
C VAL A 202 -2.52 -17.31 -10.38
N LEU A 203 -2.07 -16.29 -11.11
CA LEU A 203 -1.64 -16.43 -12.52
C LEU A 203 -0.30 -17.11 -12.69
N ARG A 204 0.65 -16.87 -11.77
CA ARG A 204 1.99 -17.46 -11.83
C ARG A 204 1.97 -18.98 -12.01
N PRO A 205 1.32 -19.77 -11.13
CA PRO A 205 1.33 -21.23 -11.29
C PRO A 205 0.66 -21.68 -12.60
N ALA A 206 -0.45 -21.07 -13.00
CA ALA A 206 -1.17 -21.44 -14.22
C ALA A 206 -0.32 -21.22 -15.50
N LEU A 207 0.47 -20.15 -15.53
CA LEU A 207 1.39 -19.85 -16.64
C LEU A 207 2.64 -20.77 -16.61
N GLU A 208 3.23 -20.99 -15.44
CA GLU A 208 4.40 -21.85 -15.26
C GLU A 208 4.08 -23.33 -15.60
N GLU A 209 2.87 -23.81 -15.29
CA GLU A 209 2.37 -25.14 -15.71
C GLU A 209 2.31 -25.32 -17.24
N ARG A 210 2.18 -24.23 -17.99
CA ARG A 210 2.22 -24.23 -19.47
C ARG A 210 3.63 -23.97 -20.03
N GLY A 211 4.65 -23.95 -19.18
CA GLY A 211 6.05 -23.77 -19.56
C GLY A 211 6.49 -22.31 -19.72
N ALA A 212 5.68 -21.33 -19.32
CA ALA A 212 6.07 -19.92 -19.37
C ALA A 212 7.04 -19.57 -18.22
N MET A 213 7.91 -18.60 -18.46
CA MET A 213 8.83 -18.04 -17.47
C MET A 213 8.25 -16.75 -16.89
N VAL A 214 7.68 -16.83 -15.69
CA VAL A 214 6.96 -15.70 -15.08
C VAL A 214 7.84 -14.87 -14.16
N ARG A 215 7.87 -13.55 -14.37
CA ARG A 215 8.56 -12.59 -13.50
C ARG A 215 7.57 -11.57 -12.93
N THR A 216 7.81 -11.17 -11.68
CA THR A 216 7.12 -10.04 -11.04
C THR A 216 8.21 -9.06 -10.59
N PRO A 217 8.60 -8.12 -11.48
CA PRO A 217 9.83 -7.34 -11.29
C PRO A 217 9.71 -6.31 -10.17
N VAL A 218 8.49 -5.89 -9.84
CA VAL A 218 8.23 -4.96 -8.74
C VAL A 218 8.10 -5.75 -7.43
N ARG A 219 9.17 -5.78 -6.65
CA ARG A 219 9.16 -6.27 -5.26
C ARG A 219 9.20 -5.06 -4.33
N ALA A 220 8.06 -4.75 -3.74
CA ALA A 220 7.87 -3.58 -2.90
C ALA A 220 6.86 -3.90 -1.80
N GLU A 221 7.12 -3.40 -0.59
CA GLU A 221 6.28 -3.61 0.60
C GLU A 221 5.16 -2.57 0.69
N SER A 222 5.23 -1.51 -0.12
CA SER A 222 4.21 -0.45 -0.16
C SER A 222 3.93 0.04 -1.58
N LEU A 223 2.74 0.59 -1.78
CA LEU A 223 2.36 1.21 -3.05
C LEU A 223 3.29 2.36 -3.45
N GLY A 224 3.81 3.14 -2.49
CA GLY A 224 4.78 4.20 -2.77
C GLY A 224 6.08 3.66 -3.38
N GLN A 225 6.63 2.58 -2.80
CA GLN A 225 7.81 1.90 -3.35
C GLN A 225 7.56 1.33 -4.75
N VAL A 226 6.34 0.82 -5.01
CA VAL A 226 5.92 0.38 -6.35
C VAL A 226 5.98 1.55 -7.34
N LEU A 227 5.47 2.73 -6.99
CA LEU A 227 5.48 3.90 -7.88
C LEU A 227 6.91 4.40 -8.13
N VAL A 228 7.75 4.48 -7.09
CA VAL A 228 9.18 4.84 -7.19
C VAL A 228 9.93 3.86 -8.09
N TRP A 229 9.61 2.56 -8.05
CA TRP A 229 10.21 1.58 -8.94
C TRP A 229 9.94 1.94 -10.41
N TYR A 230 8.69 2.27 -10.75
CA TYR A 230 8.34 2.68 -12.11
C TYR A 230 8.99 4.00 -12.51
N ASP A 231 9.07 4.98 -11.60
CA ASP A 231 9.69 6.28 -11.87
C ASP A 231 11.20 6.14 -12.13
N ARG A 232 11.90 5.29 -11.35
CA ARG A 232 13.31 4.95 -11.60
C ARG A 232 13.52 4.24 -12.93
N HIS A 233 12.61 3.34 -13.25
CA HIS A 233 12.69 2.61 -14.50
C HIS A 233 12.18 3.44 -15.68
N ALA A 234 11.56 4.61 -15.47
CA ALA A 234 11.12 5.52 -16.53
C ALA A 234 12.28 6.32 -17.15
N ALA A 235 13.36 6.56 -16.38
CA ALA A 235 14.61 7.10 -16.90
C ALA A 235 15.43 5.96 -17.54
N GLY A 236 15.81 6.11 -18.81
CA GLY A 236 16.70 5.16 -19.49
C GLY A 236 18.08 5.08 -18.79
N PRO A 237 18.93 4.09 -19.15
CA PRO A 237 20.19 3.84 -18.47
C PRO A 237 21.14 5.04 -18.66
N GLN A 238 21.29 5.87 -17.64
CA GLN A 238 22.43 6.77 -17.50
C GLN A 238 23.11 6.52 -16.15
N SER A 239 24.40 6.27 -16.28
CA SER A 239 25.46 6.16 -15.28
C SER A 239 25.23 7.06 -14.07
N ALA A 240 25.42 6.48 -12.88
CA ALA A 240 25.43 7.21 -11.61
C ALA A 240 26.40 8.41 -11.67
N PRO A 241 26.01 9.63 -11.26
CA PRO A 241 26.94 10.73 -11.12
C PRO A 241 27.71 10.61 -9.79
N PRO A 242 28.99 11.04 -9.75
CA PRO A 242 29.83 10.96 -8.55
C PRO A 242 29.35 11.94 -7.46
N PRO A 243 29.75 11.74 -6.19
CA PRO A 243 29.30 12.57 -5.10
C PRO A 243 29.92 13.97 -5.21
N GLN A 244 29.10 15.01 -5.37
CA GLN A 244 29.54 16.39 -5.24
C GLN A 244 29.01 17.03 -3.95
N ALA A 245 29.94 17.59 -3.19
CA ALA A 245 29.72 18.39 -2.00
C ALA A 245 28.96 19.70 -2.32
N PRO A 246 28.28 20.32 -1.34
CA PRO A 246 27.26 21.33 -1.60
C PRO A 246 27.88 22.72 -1.85
N ALA A 247 27.45 23.37 -2.94
CA ALA A 247 27.55 24.82 -3.09
C ALA A 247 26.21 25.49 -2.73
N PRO A 248 26.22 26.68 -2.12
CA PRO A 248 25.01 27.33 -1.62
C PRO A 248 24.31 28.18 -2.68
N GLY A 249 22.98 28.25 -2.59
CA GLY A 249 22.19 29.37 -3.13
C GLY A 249 21.65 29.21 -4.56
N GLY A 250 20.42 28.70 -4.68
CA GLY A 250 19.60 28.76 -5.89
C GLY A 250 18.36 27.86 -5.76
N PRO A 251 17.15 28.29 -6.15
CA PRO A 251 15.92 27.54 -5.90
C PRO A 251 15.91 26.24 -6.71
N ARG A 252 16.03 25.11 -6.01
CA ARG A 252 15.99 23.76 -6.60
C ARG A 252 14.58 23.48 -7.09
N SER A 253 14.40 23.40 -8.41
CA SER A 253 13.14 23.09 -9.11
C SER A 253 12.76 21.60 -9.10
N GLY A 254 13.08 20.88 -8.03
CA GLY A 254 12.67 19.49 -7.81
C GLY A 254 11.77 19.40 -6.58
N LEU A 255 10.75 18.53 -6.63
CA LEU A 255 9.96 18.18 -5.44
C LEU A 255 10.91 17.78 -4.29
N PRO A 256 10.75 18.37 -3.09
CA PRO A 256 11.54 17.95 -1.95
C PRO A 256 11.26 16.47 -1.65
N THR A 257 12.30 15.69 -1.37
CA THR A 257 12.12 14.33 -0.85
C THR A 257 11.33 14.39 0.47
N ALA A 258 10.63 13.31 0.84
CA ALA A 258 9.88 13.26 2.09
C ALA A 258 10.74 13.61 3.32
N ARG A 259 12.02 13.21 3.35
CA ARG A 259 12.95 13.59 4.42
C ARG A 259 13.29 15.07 4.44
N GLN A 260 13.48 15.69 3.27
CA GLN A 260 13.74 17.14 3.18
C GLN A 260 12.51 17.94 3.60
N ALA A 261 11.34 17.55 3.10
CA ALA A 261 10.07 18.16 3.50
C ALA A 261 9.83 18.01 5.00
N ALA A 262 10.07 16.82 5.56
CA ALA A 262 9.98 16.55 6.99
C ALA A 262 10.95 17.43 7.80
N ALA A 263 12.19 17.59 7.35
CA ALA A 263 13.18 18.45 8.02
C ALA A 263 12.73 19.92 8.05
N VAL A 264 12.23 20.45 6.92
CA VAL A 264 11.72 21.84 6.85
C VAL A 264 10.49 22.01 7.75
N LEU A 265 9.53 21.07 7.70
CA LEU A 265 8.34 21.11 8.56
C LEU A 265 8.67 20.92 10.05
N SER A 266 9.85 20.39 10.36
CA SER A 266 10.35 20.21 11.73
C SER A 266 11.12 21.42 12.26
N ASP A 267 11.41 22.40 11.39
CA ASP A 267 12.19 23.59 11.75
C ASP A 267 11.32 24.64 12.45
N ARG A 268 11.43 24.65 13.78
CA ARG A 268 10.68 25.59 14.64
C ARG A 268 11.07 27.06 14.39
N SER A 269 12.26 27.33 13.87
CA SER A 269 12.69 28.71 13.59
C SER A 269 11.89 29.35 12.45
N ALA A 270 11.27 28.52 11.59
CA ALA A 270 10.40 28.94 10.50
C ALA A 270 8.91 29.05 10.91
N ALA A 271 8.57 28.81 12.18
CA ALA A 271 7.19 28.75 12.64
C ALA A 271 6.62 30.16 12.91
N LEU A 272 5.51 30.47 12.25
CA LEU A 272 4.79 31.74 12.36
C LEU A 272 3.67 31.66 13.40
N THR A 273 3.45 32.73 14.13
CA THR A 273 2.21 32.95 14.88
C THR A 273 1.01 33.09 13.93
N PRO A 274 -0.22 32.79 14.39
CA PRO A 274 -1.42 33.09 13.63
C PRO A 274 -1.57 34.57 13.26
N ALA A 275 -1.09 35.49 14.09
CA ALA A 275 -1.05 36.92 13.78
C ALA A 275 -0.08 37.24 12.63
N GLU A 276 1.16 36.74 12.69
CA GLU A 276 2.16 36.90 11.61
C GLU A 276 1.70 36.26 10.31
N LEU A 277 1.05 35.09 10.37
CA LEU A 277 0.52 34.41 9.19
C LEU A 277 -0.57 35.24 8.48
N ARG A 278 -1.42 35.95 9.23
CA ARG A 278 -2.44 36.85 8.66
C ARG A 278 -1.85 38.14 8.12
N ALA A 279 -0.82 38.67 8.78
CA ALA A 279 -0.15 39.90 8.38
C ALA A 279 0.81 39.70 7.18
N GLY A 280 1.29 38.47 6.97
CA GLY A 280 2.23 38.11 5.92
C GLY A 280 1.68 38.27 4.49
N ASP A 281 2.59 38.27 3.52
CA ASP A 281 2.22 38.39 2.10
C ASP A 281 1.40 37.18 1.64
N ARG A 282 0.13 37.43 1.29
CA ARG A 282 -0.79 36.43 0.78
C ARG A 282 -0.31 35.80 -0.53
N ALA A 283 0.46 36.51 -1.37
CA ALA A 283 0.97 35.95 -2.63
C ALA A 283 1.95 34.79 -2.37
N SER A 284 2.78 34.89 -1.33
CA SER A 284 3.70 33.82 -0.91
C SER A 284 3.00 32.50 -0.51
N LEU A 285 1.73 32.56 -0.09
CA LEU A 285 0.91 31.41 0.33
C LEU A 285 -0.24 31.10 -0.62
N SER A 286 -0.20 31.65 -1.84
CA SER A 286 -1.18 31.41 -2.89
C SER A 286 -1.02 30.06 -3.60
N ALA A 287 0.07 29.34 -3.34
CA ALA A 287 0.36 28.03 -3.90
C ALA A 287 -0.22 26.87 -3.05
N PRO A 288 -0.30 25.65 -3.63
CA PRO A 288 -0.40 24.40 -2.88
C PRO A 288 0.82 24.23 -1.95
N GLY A 289 0.71 23.34 -0.98
CA GLY A 289 1.86 23.00 -0.14
C GLY A 289 1.55 22.16 1.08
N LEU A 290 2.60 21.93 1.88
CA LEU A 290 2.53 21.26 3.17
C LEU A 290 2.52 22.29 4.30
N TYR A 291 2.08 21.86 5.47
CA TYR A 291 2.20 22.64 6.69
C TYR A 291 2.29 21.74 7.92
N SER A 292 2.90 22.26 8.99
CA SER A 292 2.89 21.66 10.32
C SER A 292 2.45 22.67 11.37
N TRP A 293 1.63 22.22 12.31
CA TRP A 293 1.17 22.99 13.46
C TRP A 293 1.89 22.53 14.71
N TRP A 294 2.33 23.51 15.48
CA TRP A 294 3.10 23.37 16.70
C TRP A 294 2.34 23.98 17.85
N VAL A 295 2.50 23.40 19.03
CA VAL A 295 1.96 23.91 20.29
C VAL A 295 3.09 24.27 21.24
N ASP A 296 2.91 25.34 22.02
CA ASP A 296 3.79 25.66 23.13
C ASP A 296 3.58 24.72 24.34
N ALA A 297 4.40 24.90 25.39
CA ALA A 297 4.32 24.09 26.60
C ALA A 297 2.97 24.20 27.33
N SER A 298 2.28 25.35 27.24
CA SER A 298 0.99 25.54 27.90
C SER A 298 -0.13 24.83 27.16
N GLY A 299 -0.21 25.03 25.86
CA GLY A 299 -1.18 24.33 25.04
C GLY A 299 -0.94 22.81 25.03
N ALA A 300 0.31 22.35 25.11
CA ALA A 300 0.61 20.91 25.27
C ALA A 300 0.00 20.32 26.56
N ARG A 301 0.02 21.07 27.67
CA ARG A 301 -0.63 20.64 28.93
C ARG A 301 -2.14 20.58 28.78
N ASP A 302 -2.75 21.57 28.14
CA ASP A 302 -4.19 21.60 27.91
C ASP A 302 -4.64 20.42 27.04
N LEU A 303 -3.91 20.17 25.94
CA LEU A 303 -4.13 19.01 25.07
C LEU A 303 -3.95 17.70 25.83
N SER A 304 -2.93 17.61 26.69
CA SER A 304 -2.67 16.42 27.49
C SER A 304 -3.81 16.11 28.46
N SER A 305 -4.35 17.16 29.09
CA SER A 305 -5.50 17.06 30.00
C SER A 305 -6.74 16.54 29.26
N GLY A 306 -7.09 17.15 28.13
CA GLY A 306 -8.24 16.74 27.32
C GLY A 306 -8.11 15.33 26.74
N LEU A 307 -6.90 14.92 26.35
CA LEU A 307 -6.61 13.58 25.83
C LEU A 307 -6.37 12.54 26.93
N ALA A 308 -6.28 12.91 28.21
CA ALA A 308 -5.84 12.02 29.27
C ALA A 308 -4.57 11.20 28.90
N ALA A 309 -3.67 11.83 28.13
CA ALA A 309 -2.47 11.24 27.59
C ALA A 309 -1.44 12.35 27.35
N ARG A 310 -0.16 12.06 27.60
CA ARG A 310 0.90 13.07 27.51
C ARG A 310 1.15 13.51 26.05
N ILE A 311 1.06 14.81 25.82
CA ILE A 311 1.48 15.51 24.62
C ILE A 311 2.65 16.42 25.02
N GLU A 312 3.77 16.29 24.32
CA GLU A 312 4.91 17.17 24.51
C GLU A 312 4.70 18.50 23.77
N GLU A 313 5.37 19.54 24.24
CA GLU A 313 5.57 20.76 23.45
C GLU A 313 6.21 20.40 22.11
N GLY A 314 5.67 20.93 21.01
CA GLY A 314 6.19 20.61 19.68
C GLY A 314 5.12 20.49 18.61
N MET A 315 5.46 19.79 17.54
CA MET A 315 4.56 19.52 16.43
C MET A 315 3.43 18.58 16.85
N VAL A 316 2.19 19.00 16.64
CA VAL A 316 1.00 18.24 17.01
C VAL A 316 0.18 17.77 15.80
N TYR A 317 0.31 18.45 14.66
CA TYR A 317 -0.44 18.14 13.44
C TYR A 317 0.34 18.54 12.20
N ALA A 318 0.17 17.83 11.10
CA ALA A 318 0.65 18.25 9.78
C ALA A 318 -0.33 17.87 8.67
N GLY A 319 -0.22 18.51 7.52
CA GLY A 319 -1.03 18.14 6.36
C GLY A 319 -0.72 18.94 5.10
N GLN A 320 -1.57 18.79 4.08
CA GLN A 320 -1.47 19.53 2.81
C GLN A 320 -2.65 20.46 2.52
N ALA A 321 -2.39 21.42 1.64
CA ALA A 321 -3.38 22.18 0.93
C ALA A 321 -3.12 22.12 -0.57
N GLY A 322 -4.18 21.98 -1.36
CA GLY A 322 -4.08 22.10 -2.82
C GLY A 322 -3.62 20.85 -3.54
N ALA A 323 -3.45 19.70 -2.88
CA ALA A 323 -3.13 18.46 -3.57
C ALA A 323 -4.23 18.09 -4.57
N THR A 324 -3.82 17.56 -5.73
CA THR A 324 -4.74 17.03 -6.73
C THR A 324 -5.56 15.90 -6.13
N ARG A 325 -6.89 15.99 -6.29
CA ARG A 325 -7.80 14.98 -5.77
C ARG A 325 -7.75 13.76 -6.68
N TRP A 326 -7.06 12.75 -6.20
CA TRP A 326 -7.08 11.44 -6.82
C TRP A 326 -8.29 10.65 -6.28
N PRO A 327 -9.02 9.93 -7.15
CA PRO A 327 -8.70 9.66 -8.54
C PRO A 327 -9.25 10.66 -9.57
N SER A 328 -10.01 11.68 -9.17
CA SER A 328 -10.71 12.54 -10.14
C SER A 328 -9.79 13.40 -11.01
N GLY A 329 -8.48 13.44 -10.70
CA GLY A 329 -7.51 14.34 -11.35
C GLY A 329 -7.84 15.82 -11.11
N GLY A 330 -8.84 16.10 -10.28
CA GLY A 330 -9.35 17.42 -10.05
C GLY A 330 -8.33 18.22 -9.27
N ARG A 331 -7.65 19.15 -9.96
CA ARG A 331 -6.76 20.10 -9.30
C ARG A 331 -7.55 20.87 -8.26
N SER A 332 -7.06 20.83 -7.02
CA SER A 332 -7.69 21.56 -5.93
C SER A 332 -7.38 23.04 -6.10
N ARG A 333 -8.42 23.89 -6.06
CA ARG A 333 -8.25 25.35 -6.00
C ARG A 333 -7.84 25.83 -4.59
N SER A 334 -7.66 24.91 -3.64
CA SER A 334 -7.25 25.24 -2.28
C SER A 334 -5.78 25.66 -2.26
N THR A 335 -5.49 26.77 -1.61
CA THR A 335 -4.13 27.28 -1.39
C THR A 335 -3.74 27.11 0.08
N LEU A 336 -2.45 27.25 0.40
CA LEU A 336 -2.01 27.31 1.81
C LEU A 336 -2.72 28.42 2.58
N HIS A 337 -2.82 29.62 2.03
CA HIS A 337 -3.55 30.73 2.67
C HIS A 337 -5.03 30.35 2.92
N GLY A 338 -5.71 29.80 1.92
CA GLY A 338 -7.12 29.40 2.04
C GLY A 338 -7.32 28.33 3.11
N ARG A 339 -6.41 27.35 3.21
CA ARG A 339 -6.47 26.29 4.22
C ARG A 339 -6.15 26.80 5.62
N LEU A 340 -5.02 27.48 5.79
CA LEU A 340 -4.50 27.87 7.09
C LEU A 340 -5.32 29.02 7.69
N VAL A 341 -5.44 30.14 6.97
CA VAL A 341 -6.16 31.33 7.45
C VAL A 341 -7.67 31.14 7.30
N GLY A 342 -8.11 30.69 6.12
CA GLY A 342 -9.54 30.60 5.82
C GLY A 342 -10.27 29.46 6.53
N MET A 343 -9.64 28.29 6.69
CA MET A 343 -10.32 27.10 7.24
C MET A 343 -9.87 26.76 8.66
N HIS A 344 -8.57 26.68 8.95
CA HIS A 344 -8.10 26.33 10.28
C HIS A 344 -8.34 27.47 11.29
N LEU A 345 -7.97 28.70 10.92
CA LEU A 345 -8.15 29.88 11.78
C LEU A 345 -9.55 30.53 11.62
N GLY A 346 -10.34 30.15 10.61
CA GLY A 346 -11.61 30.78 10.24
C GLY A 346 -12.84 30.46 11.09
N GLY A 347 -12.66 30.05 12.36
CA GLY A 347 -13.73 30.08 13.37
C GLY A 347 -14.72 28.92 13.42
N ARG A 348 -14.76 27.99 12.44
CA ARG A 348 -15.72 26.86 12.43
C ARG A 348 -15.05 25.49 12.29
N ALA A 349 -15.19 24.64 13.30
CA ALA A 349 -14.60 23.31 13.35
C ALA A 349 -15.10 22.38 12.22
N GLU A 350 -16.32 22.60 11.72
CA GLU A 350 -16.92 21.78 10.65
C GLU A 350 -16.14 21.79 9.33
N PHE A 351 -15.35 22.84 9.05
CA PHE A 351 -14.56 22.96 7.83
C PHE A 351 -13.10 22.56 7.99
N SER A 352 -12.68 22.09 9.17
CA SER A 352 -11.27 21.87 9.47
C SER A 352 -11.08 20.64 10.35
N THR A 353 -10.50 19.57 9.80
CA THR A 353 -10.19 18.34 10.54
C THR A 353 -9.27 18.59 11.73
N PHE A 354 -8.33 19.52 11.58
CA PHE A 354 -7.43 19.94 12.65
C PHE A 354 -8.19 20.68 13.75
N ARG A 355 -8.97 21.70 13.39
CA ARG A 355 -9.76 22.50 14.34
C ARG A 355 -10.80 21.65 15.07
N LEU A 356 -11.45 20.72 14.37
CA LEU A 356 -12.34 19.72 14.97
C LEU A 356 -11.61 18.84 16.01
N SER A 357 -10.36 18.49 15.75
CA SER A 357 -9.55 17.71 16.69
C SER A 357 -9.23 18.53 17.94
N LEU A 358 -8.86 19.81 17.79
CA LEU A 358 -8.64 20.72 18.92
C LEU A 358 -9.93 20.99 19.70
N ALA A 359 -11.04 21.29 19.01
CA ALA A 359 -12.34 21.54 19.63
C ALA A 359 -12.79 20.34 20.48
N ALA A 360 -12.68 19.13 19.94
CA ALA A 360 -13.06 17.92 20.66
C ALA A 360 -12.18 17.64 21.89
N VAL A 361 -10.89 17.97 21.84
CA VAL A 361 -9.95 17.78 22.96
C VAL A 361 -10.15 18.84 24.04
N LEU A 362 -10.34 20.10 23.64
CA LEU A 362 -10.35 21.26 24.53
C LEU A 362 -11.77 21.67 24.95
N ALA A 363 -12.81 20.95 24.51
CA ALA A 363 -14.21 21.26 24.78
C ALA A 363 -14.48 21.51 26.28
N ALA A 364 -13.99 20.62 27.14
CA ALA A 364 -14.22 20.69 28.58
C ALA A 364 -13.43 21.82 29.26
N SER A 365 -12.16 22.01 28.88
CA SER A 365 -11.29 23.01 29.51
C SER A 365 -11.64 24.45 29.09
N LEU A 366 -12.03 24.63 27.82
CA LEU A 366 -12.37 25.94 27.26
C LEU A 366 -13.89 26.23 27.28
N GLY A 367 -14.72 25.27 27.71
CA GLY A 367 -16.18 25.42 27.70
C GLY A 367 -16.79 25.55 26.31
N VAL A 368 -16.10 25.07 25.27
CA VAL A 368 -16.46 25.24 23.86
C VAL A 368 -17.51 24.20 23.46
N ARG A 369 -18.51 24.62 22.69
CA ARG A 369 -19.52 23.75 22.07
C ARG A 369 -19.63 24.04 20.57
N PRO A 370 -20.17 23.12 19.75
CA PRO A 370 -20.47 23.39 18.35
C PRO A 370 -21.21 24.72 18.18
N GLY A 371 -20.67 25.63 17.37
CA GLY A 371 -21.23 26.97 17.14
C GLY A 371 -20.77 28.07 18.12
N THR A 372 -20.01 27.74 19.16
CA THR A 372 -19.45 28.69 20.14
C THR A 372 -17.94 28.49 20.29
N GLU A 373 -17.19 28.93 19.28
CA GLU A 373 -15.76 28.59 19.13
C GLU A 373 -14.79 29.77 19.34
N ASP A 374 -15.25 30.87 19.94
CA ASP A 374 -14.41 32.06 20.17
C ASP A 374 -13.26 31.77 21.15
N ALA A 375 -13.53 31.05 22.25
CA ALA A 375 -12.50 30.63 23.20
C ALA A 375 -11.47 29.69 22.56
N LEU A 376 -11.91 28.82 21.63
CA LEU A 376 -10.99 27.99 20.84
C LEU A 376 -10.13 28.84 19.91
N SER A 377 -10.72 29.85 19.26
CA SER A 377 -9.97 30.78 18.41
C SER A 377 -8.90 31.51 19.23
N ALA A 378 -9.26 32.05 20.40
CA ALA A 378 -8.31 32.72 21.30
C ALA A 378 -7.18 31.77 21.73
N TRP A 379 -7.52 30.53 22.13
CA TRP A 379 -6.51 29.52 22.48
C TRP A 379 -5.58 29.19 21.31
N MET A 380 -6.11 29.09 20.09
CA MET A 380 -5.30 28.86 18.89
C MET A 380 -4.36 30.05 18.60
N GLU A 381 -4.81 31.29 18.77
CA GLU A 381 -3.97 32.49 18.61
C GLU A 381 -2.79 32.49 19.58
N GLU A 382 -3.05 32.12 20.83
CA GLU A 382 -2.06 32.15 21.90
C GLU A 382 -1.02 31.04 21.73
N HIS A 383 -1.49 29.80 21.60
CA HIS A 383 -0.63 28.62 21.81
C HIS A 383 -0.10 27.96 20.54
N LEU A 384 -0.63 28.28 19.36
CA LEU A 384 -0.21 27.61 18.13
C LEU A 384 0.80 28.40 17.33
N ARG A 385 1.68 27.68 16.63
CA ARG A 385 2.54 28.21 15.57
C ARG A 385 2.43 27.29 14.34
N VAL A 386 2.70 27.82 13.15
CA VAL A 386 2.60 27.06 11.90
C VAL A 386 3.82 27.26 11.01
N VAL A 387 4.31 26.19 10.41
CA VAL A 387 5.33 26.23 9.35
C VAL A 387 4.64 25.95 8.02
N PRO A 388 4.40 26.95 7.15
CA PRO A 388 3.89 26.73 5.80
C PRO A 388 5.04 26.46 4.81
N VAL A 389 4.90 25.44 3.97
CA VAL A 389 5.89 25.07 2.94
C VAL A 389 5.20 24.99 1.59
N PRO A 390 5.30 26.04 0.75
CA PRO A 390 4.79 26.01 -0.62
C PRO A 390 5.44 24.89 -1.43
N VAL A 391 4.64 24.14 -2.18
CA VAL A 391 5.09 23.08 -3.11
C VAL A 391 4.41 23.31 -4.46
N THR A 392 5.20 23.43 -5.51
CA THR A 392 4.72 23.78 -6.86
C THR A 392 4.02 22.62 -7.57
N ASP A 393 4.38 21.38 -7.26
CA ASP A 393 3.74 20.18 -7.84
C ASP A 393 2.60 19.66 -6.94
N ALA A 394 1.37 20.07 -7.28
CA ALA A 394 0.14 19.63 -6.63
C ALA A 394 -0.19 18.14 -6.88
N ASP A 395 0.31 17.55 -7.96
CA ASP A 395 -0.01 16.19 -8.38
C ASP A 395 0.73 15.16 -7.52
N ALA A 396 1.96 15.48 -7.11
CA ALA A 396 2.77 14.70 -6.18
C ALA A 396 2.50 15.01 -4.70
N LEU A 397 1.89 16.15 -4.38
CA LEU A 397 1.73 16.64 -3.01
C LEU A 397 0.99 15.67 -2.07
N GLY A 398 -0.01 14.94 -2.57
CA GLY A 398 -0.76 13.98 -1.76
C GLY A 398 0.05 12.73 -1.38
N ALA A 399 0.91 12.24 -2.27
CA ALA A 399 1.82 11.13 -1.97
C ALA A 399 2.95 11.59 -1.02
N LEU A 400 3.48 12.78 -1.27
CA LEU A 400 4.49 13.42 -0.42
C LEU A 400 3.97 13.62 1.01
N GLU A 401 2.72 14.07 1.19
CA GLU A 401 2.09 14.20 2.51
C GLU A 401 2.11 12.87 3.27
N GLN A 402 1.71 11.76 2.64
CA GLN A 402 1.65 10.46 3.32
C GLN A 402 3.02 10.00 3.81
N GLU A 403 4.07 10.17 2.98
CA GLU A 403 5.43 9.82 3.37
C GLU A 403 5.97 10.72 4.48
N VAL A 404 5.69 12.03 4.41
CA VAL A 404 6.06 12.99 5.44
C VAL A 404 5.36 12.67 6.76
N LEU A 405 4.05 12.40 6.74
CA LEU A 405 3.30 12.04 7.94
C LEU A 405 3.83 10.75 8.57
N ALA A 406 4.20 9.75 7.78
CA ALA A 406 4.80 8.52 8.28
C ALA A 406 6.17 8.74 8.96
N LEU A 407 6.93 9.76 8.53
CA LEU A 407 8.20 10.14 9.14
C LEU A 407 8.02 10.98 10.41
N LEU A 408 7.06 11.92 10.39
CA LEU A 408 6.85 12.90 11.46
C LEU A 408 5.96 12.39 12.60
N ASP A 409 5.10 11.41 12.31
CA ASP A 409 4.13 10.79 13.24
C ASP A 409 3.36 11.75 14.18
N PRO A 410 2.82 12.90 13.69
CA PRO A 410 2.19 13.89 14.55
C PRO A 410 0.98 13.32 15.33
N PRO A 411 0.85 13.60 16.65
CA PRO A 411 -0.07 12.90 17.54
C PRO A 411 -1.55 13.13 17.22
N LEU A 412 -1.93 14.26 16.61
CA LEU A 412 -3.32 14.60 16.32
C LEU A 412 -3.78 14.23 14.90
N ASN A 413 -2.90 13.71 14.05
CA ASN A 413 -3.29 13.16 12.75
C ASN A 413 -3.94 11.78 12.94
N LEU A 414 -5.13 11.59 12.37
CA LEU A 414 -5.85 10.30 12.41
C LEU A 414 -5.73 9.52 11.09
N SER A 415 -6.05 10.17 9.96
CA SER A 415 -6.01 9.54 8.64
C SER A 415 -4.58 9.13 8.28
N HIS A 416 -4.43 7.93 7.73
CA HIS A 416 -3.15 7.36 7.26
C HIS A 416 -2.07 7.18 8.35
N MET A 417 -2.45 7.27 9.62
CA MET A 417 -1.54 7.08 10.76
C MET A 417 -1.73 5.72 11.43
N ARG A 418 -0.68 5.21 12.07
CA ARG A 418 -0.76 4.00 12.91
C ARG A 418 -1.60 4.28 14.15
N GLY A 419 -2.36 3.28 14.61
CA GLY A 419 -3.16 3.37 15.83
C GLY A 419 -2.29 3.54 17.07
N THR A 420 -2.59 4.54 17.88
CA THR A 420 -2.00 4.79 19.20
C THR A 420 -3.11 5.07 20.21
N MET A 421 -2.81 4.99 21.51
CA MET A 421 -3.81 5.33 22.54
C MET A 421 -4.30 6.77 22.40
N ILE A 422 -3.41 7.72 22.07
CA ILE A 422 -3.74 9.12 21.80
C ILE A 422 -4.75 9.22 20.64
N ARG A 423 -4.51 8.53 19.51
CA ARG A 423 -5.39 8.58 18.33
C ARG A 423 -6.72 7.86 18.55
N ALA A 424 -6.73 6.77 19.32
CA ALA A 424 -7.96 6.09 19.73
C ALA A 424 -8.83 7.02 20.60
N GLN A 425 -8.21 7.69 21.57
CA GLN A 425 -8.88 8.64 22.43
C GLN A 425 -9.39 9.88 21.67
N LEU A 426 -8.57 10.45 20.80
CA LEU A 426 -8.97 11.56 19.92
C LEU A 426 -10.15 11.16 19.02
N THR A 427 -10.17 9.93 18.49
CA THR A 427 -11.29 9.42 17.70
C THR A 427 -12.58 9.37 18.52
N ARG A 428 -12.51 8.93 19.78
CA ARG A 428 -13.65 8.92 20.69
C ARG A 428 -14.17 10.33 20.98
N LEU A 429 -13.29 11.27 21.30
CA LEU A 429 -13.65 12.66 21.58
C LEU A 429 -14.30 13.33 20.35
N ARG A 430 -13.74 13.12 19.15
CA ARG A 430 -14.32 13.65 17.91
C ARG A 430 -15.69 13.09 17.58
N SER A 431 -15.95 11.82 17.93
CA SER A 431 -17.28 11.23 17.77
C SER A 431 -18.29 11.81 18.75
N ALA A 432 -17.88 12.11 19.98
CA ALA A 432 -18.73 12.76 20.98
C ALA A 432 -19.04 14.23 20.63
N TRP A 433 -18.09 14.95 20.03
CA TRP A 433 -18.29 16.35 19.60
C TRP A 433 -19.36 16.52 18.51
N LYS A 434 -19.58 15.49 17.69
CA LYS A 434 -20.55 15.51 16.59
C LYS A 434 -21.99 15.18 17.01
N GLN A 435 -22.16 14.69 18.24
CA GLN A 435 -23.46 14.40 18.86
C GLN A 435 -23.86 15.61 19.69
#